data_AF-A0A9D2F3X5-F1
#
_entry.id   AF-A0A9D2F3X5-F1
#
_cell.length_a   1.000
_cell.length_b   1.000
_cell.length_c   1.000
_cell.angle_alpha   90.00
_cell.angle_beta   90.00
_cell.angle_gamma   90.00
#
_symmetry.space_group_name_H-M   'P 1'
#
loop_
_entity.id
_entity.type
_entity.pdbx_description
1 polymer ?
#
loop_
_entity_poly.entity_id
_entity_poly.type
_entity_poly.pdbx_seq_one_letter_code
_entity_poly.pdbx_strand_id
1 'polypeptide(L)'
;MRKYAYLARLEELLAELPAQDRQEALNYYEEYFDAAGTENEEKTAAELGDPVDVARKILEEEGSTPQETASAAPVQATDVMPPQAEAAPEPAPAAAAPAGPEPPALDDPENYPASGTGAVKGMPKPHTKRLWLVFWLLVALALVIQLAVLVLGLGQNWGGESAFAAAEYAASLQVEETAPVAQSEPVVEEGPVQSAPVDTGTADLGQVSYSTALQTHGRNTLNVQMYCGNVAFRTGEEAGIQVNNVEDSRLIHFTEDGRADTFVCESSDPDAHVTITLPANAYDEINVVTSGSGAIELGDLQAETINAVTADGPIQSGWVRAGTLILQTNRGNIWLEKATDGTGYQLENVKLLAPEGYVSADLDGPISCWTTRITNAEGYSKTTEATDHSGILRDLEVQAGSTIDIQYDA
;
A
#
# COMPACT_ATOMS: atom_id res chain seq x y z
N MET A 1 -17.80 -1.34 5.88
CA MET A 1 -16.41 -1.12 5.42
C MET A 1 -15.49 -2.10 6.15
N ARG A 2 -14.36 -2.49 5.55
CA ARG A 2 -13.37 -3.41 6.16
C ARG A 2 -12.23 -2.64 6.82
N LYS A 3 -11.35 -3.34 7.57
CA LYS A 3 -10.25 -2.75 8.36
C LYS A 3 -9.51 -1.68 7.56
N TYR A 4 -9.06 -2.04 6.37
CA TYR A 4 -8.20 -1.17 5.58
C TYR A 4 -8.91 0.03 4.97
N ALA A 5 -10.13 -0.16 4.45
CA ALA A 5 -10.98 0.96 4.03
C ALA A 5 -11.27 1.92 5.19
N TYR A 6 -11.35 1.40 6.42
CA TYR A 6 -11.52 2.20 7.62
C TYR A 6 -10.30 3.01 7.98
N LEU A 7 -9.15 2.37 8.06
CA LEU A 7 -7.90 3.02 8.42
C LEU A 7 -7.46 4.03 7.35
N ALA A 8 -7.63 3.72 6.05
CA ALA A 8 -7.32 4.65 4.97
C ALA A 8 -8.19 5.92 5.03
N ARG A 9 -9.50 5.76 5.29
CA ARG A 9 -10.40 6.91 5.43
C ARG A 9 -10.09 7.72 6.69
N LEU A 10 -9.77 7.04 7.79
CA LEU A 10 -9.37 7.68 9.05
C LEU A 10 -8.05 8.45 8.88
N GLU A 11 -7.07 7.90 8.15
CA GLU A 11 -5.79 8.54 7.85
C GLU A 11 -5.96 9.86 7.09
N GLU A 12 -6.80 9.86 6.04
CA GLU A 12 -7.12 11.06 5.27
C GLU A 12 -7.72 12.17 6.15
N LEU A 13 -8.63 11.78 7.05
CA LEU A 13 -9.31 12.72 7.96
C LEU A 13 -8.39 13.24 9.06
N LEU A 14 -7.38 12.47 9.46
CA LEU A 14 -6.38 12.86 10.45
C LEU A 14 -5.15 13.56 9.83
N ALA A 15 -5.20 13.93 8.55
CA ALA A 15 -4.11 14.64 7.88
C ALA A 15 -3.75 16.00 8.53
N GLU A 16 -4.67 16.57 9.31
CA GLU A 16 -4.44 17.81 10.09
C GLU A 16 -3.53 17.61 11.31
N LEU A 17 -3.35 16.38 11.80
CA LEU A 17 -2.45 16.07 12.91
C LEU A 17 -0.97 15.98 12.46
N PRO A 18 -0.01 16.23 13.37
CA PRO A 18 1.38 15.86 13.17
C PRO A 18 1.52 14.39 12.78
N ALA A 19 2.52 14.06 11.96
CA ALA A 19 2.68 12.71 11.43
C ALA A 19 2.82 11.64 12.53
N GLN A 20 3.45 11.98 13.65
CA GLN A 20 3.60 11.08 14.79
C GLN A 20 2.24 10.79 15.46
N ASP A 21 1.48 11.83 15.81
CA ASP A 21 0.20 11.69 16.50
C ASP A 21 -0.86 11.00 15.61
N ARG A 22 -0.82 11.28 14.30
CA ARG A 22 -1.63 10.54 13.31
C ARG A 22 -1.27 9.05 13.29
N GLN A 23 0.02 8.71 13.28
CA GLN A 23 0.46 7.31 13.26
C GLN A 23 0.07 6.59 14.55
N GLU A 24 0.22 7.24 15.70
CA GLU A 24 -0.21 6.68 17.00
C GLU A 24 -1.72 6.40 17.01
N ALA A 25 -2.53 7.33 16.49
CA ALA A 25 -3.96 7.13 16.34
C ALA A 25 -4.29 5.96 15.40
N LEU A 26 -3.66 5.89 14.23
CA LEU A 26 -3.90 4.79 13.28
C LEU A 26 -3.50 3.43 13.84
N ASN A 27 -2.35 3.34 14.53
CA ASN A 27 -1.87 2.11 15.15
C ASN A 27 -2.85 1.60 16.22
N TYR A 28 -3.46 2.50 17.00
CA TYR A 28 -4.49 2.12 17.97
C TYR A 28 -5.69 1.43 17.32
N TYR A 29 -6.22 1.99 16.23
CA TYR A 29 -7.35 1.38 15.53
C TYR A 29 -6.94 0.12 14.77
N GLU A 30 -5.72 0.07 14.25
CA GLU A 30 -5.15 -1.12 13.62
C GLU A 30 -5.12 -2.31 14.59
N GLU A 31 -4.55 -2.13 15.78
CA GLU A 31 -4.54 -3.13 16.85
C GLU A 31 -5.95 -3.57 17.26
N TYR A 32 -6.91 -2.64 17.26
CA TYR A 32 -8.32 -2.95 17.56
C TYR A 32 -8.96 -3.85 16.50
N PHE A 33 -8.67 -3.61 15.21
CA PHE A 33 -9.12 -4.49 14.14
C PHE A 33 -8.40 -5.84 14.16
N ASP A 34 -7.11 -5.87 14.47
CA ASP A 34 -6.34 -7.13 14.60
C ASP A 34 -6.84 -8.00 15.74
N ALA A 35 -7.20 -7.40 16.87
CA ALA A 35 -7.80 -8.11 17.99
C ALA A 35 -9.17 -8.72 17.64
N ALA A 36 -9.91 -8.13 16.69
CA ALA A 36 -11.18 -8.67 16.22
C ALA A 36 -11.02 -9.81 15.21
N GLY A 37 -9.89 -9.87 14.50
CA GLY A 37 -9.62 -10.84 13.44
C GLY A 37 -10.30 -10.49 12.11
N THR A 38 -9.72 -10.99 11.03
CA THR A 38 -10.10 -10.68 9.62
C THR A 38 -11.56 -11.02 9.29
N GLU A 39 -12.13 -12.02 9.97
CA GLU A 39 -13.53 -12.43 9.83
C GLU A 39 -14.56 -11.46 10.44
N ASN A 40 -14.13 -10.59 11.37
CA ASN A 40 -15.03 -9.68 12.08
C ASN A 40 -14.85 -8.21 11.68
N GLU A 41 -13.96 -7.88 10.75
CA GLU A 41 -13.64 -6.48 10.40
C GLU A 41 -14.86 -5.63 10.05
N GLU A 42 -15.83 -6.16 9.30
CA GLU A 42 -17.03 -5.41 8.92
C GLU A 42 -17.91 -5.10 10.14
N LYS A 43 -17.95 -6.02 11.10
CA LYS A 43 -18.67 -5.84 12.36
C LYS A 43 -17.93 -4.83 13.26
N THR A 44 -16.61 -4.96 13.36
CA THR A 44 -15.75 -4.03 14.10
C THR A 44 -15.89 -2.60 13.56
N ALA A 45 -15.88 -2.42 12.25
CA ALA A 45 -16.09 -1.12 11.64
C ALA A 45 -17.50 -0.56 11.95
N ALA A 46 -18.54 -1.40 11.93
CA ALA A 46 -19.89 -0.98 12.31
C ALA A 46 -20.00 -0.60 13.79
N GLU A 47 -19.24 -1.24 14.68
CA GLU A 47 -19.16 -0.91 16.10
C GLU A 47 -18.40 0.40 16.37
N LEU A 48 -17.32 0.66 15.62
CA LEU A 48 -16.56 1.90 15.69
C LEU A 48 -17.32 3.11 15.14
N GLY A 49 -18.24 2.88 14.19
CA GLY A 49 -19.10 3.91 13.60
C GLY A 49 -18.53 4.51 12.32
N ASP A 50 -18.89 5.75 12.00
CA ASP A 50 -18.34 6.44 10.82
C ASP A 50 -16.91 6.93 11.12
N PRO A 51 -15.91 6.65 10.26
CA PRO A 51 -14.54 7.16 10.43
C PRO A 51 -14.48 8.69 10.53
N VAL A 52 -15.43 9.43 9.94
CA VAL A 52 -15.56 10.89 10.07
C VAL A 52 -15.86 11.30 11.52
N ASP A 53 -16.75 10.58 12.20
CA ASP A 53 -17.09 10.86 13.58
C ASP A 53 -15.95 10.49 14.54
N VAL A 54 -15.22 9.43 14.22
CA VAL A 54 -14.03 9.02 14.98
C VAL A 54 -12.90 10.03 14.81
N ALA A 55 -12.59 10.43 13.57
CA ALA A 55 -11.58 11.44 13.30
C ALA A 55 -11.88 12.77 14.02
N ARG A 56 -13.16 13.20 13.99
CA ARG A 56 -13.59 14.42 14.69
C ARG A 56 -13.30 14.35 16.19
N LYS A 57 -13.58 13.22 16.86
CA LYS A 57 -13.30 13.06 18.29
C LYS A 57 -11.80 13.15 18.59
N ILE A 58 -10.97 12.50 17.79
CA ILE A 58 -9.51 12.51 17.97
C ILE A 58 -8.97 13.95 17.80
N LEU A 59 -9.42 14.66 16.77
CA LEU A 59 -9.03 16.05 16.53
C LEU A 59 -9.51 17.01 17.64
N GLU A 60 -10.70 16.77 18.21
CA GLU A 60 -11.23 17.54 19.35
C GLU A 60 -10.43 17.30 20.64
N GLU A 61 -9.95 16.07 20.86
CA GLU A 61 -9.13 15.69 22.02
C GLU A 61 -7.70 16.25 21.90
N GLU A 62 -7.05 16.10 20.76
CA GLU A 62 -5.70 16.63 20.50
C GLU A 62 -5.66 18.17 20.41
N GLY A 63 -6.75 18.80 19.93
CA GLY A 63 -6.91 20.25 19.88
C GLY A 63 -7.17 20.91 21.24
N SER A 64 -7.40 20.13 22.31
CA SER A 64 -7.77 20.62 23.64
C SER A 64 -6.61 20.62 24.65
N THR A 65 -5.39 20.94 24.21
CA THR A 65 -4.30 21.26 25.15
C THR A 65 -4.47 22.69 25.70
N PRO A 66 -4.65 22.91 27.01
CA PRO A 66 -4.39 24.22 27.60
C PRO A 66 -2.87 24.42 27.58
N GLN A 67 -2.40 25.15 26.58
CA GLN A 67 -1.09 25.76 26.59
C GLN A 67 -1.02 26.78 27.74
N GLU A 68 -0.53 26.36 28.91
CA GLU A 68 -0.11 27.29 29.96
C GLU A 68 1.42 27.35 30.04
N THR A 69 1.99 28.09 29.08
CA THR A 69 3.22 28.83 29.28
C THR A 69 3.02 29.87 30.38
N ALA A 70 3.68 29.74 31.53
CA ALA A 70 3.87 30.85 32.47
C ALA A 70 5.18 30.71 33.30
N SER A 71 6.24 31.28 32.73
CA SER A 71 7.29 32.14 33.34
C SER A 71 7.77 31.91 34.79
N ALA A 72 9.09 31.71 34.93
CA ALA A 72 9.92 32.08 36.10
C ALA A 72 9.75 33.59 36.45
N ALA A 73 9.92 34.18 37.66
CA ALA A 73 10.54 33.89 38.96
C ALA A 73 10.05 35.00 39.99
N PRO A 74 10.63 35.29 41.19
CA PRO A 74 11.03 34.47 42.35
C PRO A 74 10.59 35.02 43.77
N VAL A 75 10.76 34.17 44.80
CA VAL A 75 11.03 34.38 46.27
C VAL A 75 10.09 35.17 47.20
N GLN A 76 9.69 34.54 48.31
CA GLN A 76 10.13 34.93 49.68
C GLN A 76 9.84 33.84 50.74
N ALA A 77 10.75 33.77 51.72
CA ALA A 77 10.91 32.73 52.74
C ALA A 77 10.09 32.97 54.02
N THR A 78 9.76 31.92 54.78
CA THR A 78 10.10 31.79 56.23
C THR A 78 9.62 30.47 56.89
N ASP A 79 10.55 29.94 57.68
CA ASP A 79 10.60 28.90 58.73
C ASP A 79 9.35 28.24 59.39
N VAL A 80 9.37 26.88 59.37
CA VAL A 80 9.49 25.90 60.49
C VAL A 80 8.32 25.59 61.49
N MET A 81 7.82 24.34 61.34
CA MET A 81 7.34 23.27 62.29
C MET A 81 5.90 23.19 62.91
N PRO A 82 5.42 21.95 63.24
CA PRO A 82 4.02 21.46 63.11
C PRO A 82 3.39 21.03 64.47
N PRO A 83 2.17 20.41 64.57
CA PRO A 83 1.98 18.96 64.29
C PRO A 83 0.56 18.52 63.78
N GLN A 84 0.52 17.35 63.09
CA GLN A 84 -0.54 16.30 63.02
C GLN A 84 -2.01 16.68 62.68
N ALA A 85 -2.78 16.00 61.84
CA ALA A 85 -2.66 14.78 61.03
C ALA A 85 -3.87 14.75 60.07
N GLU A 86 -3.69 14.42 58.79
CA GLU A 86 -4.74 13.88 57.91
C GLU A 86 -4.10 13.30 56.63
N ALA A 87 -4.73 12.27 56.08
CA ALA A 87 -4.15 11.22 55.25
C ALA A 87 -3.52 11.68 53.92
N ALA A 88 -2.49 10.94 53.49
CA ALA A 88 -1.88 11.08 52.18
C ALA A 88 -2.88 10.73 51.05
N PRO A 89 -3.02 11.55 49.99
CA PRO A 89 -3.55 11.06 48.74
C PRO A 89 -2.45 10.26 48.02
N GLU A 90 -2.81 9.07 47.57
CA GLU A 90 -2.02 8.20 46.71
C GLU A 90 -1.63 8.93 45.40
N PRO A 91 -0.49 8.58 44.77
CA PRO A 91 -0.15 9.12 43.47
C PRO A 91 -1.23 8.74 42.45
N ALA A 92 -1.82 9.75 41.82
CA ALA A 92 -2.79 9.57 40.75
C ALA A 92 -2.16 8.73 39.62
N PRO A 93 -2.90 7.75 39.06
CA PRO A 93 -2.42 6.93 37.95
C PRO A 93 -2.28 7.77 36.68
N ALA A 94 -1.42 7.26 35.77
CA ALA A 94 -1.24 7.80 34.43
C ALA A 94 -2.59 8.01 33.71
N ALA A 95 -2.65 9.04 32.87
CA ALA A 95 -3.82 9.42 32.08
C ALA A 95 -4.43 8.19 31.39
N ALA A 96 -5.74 8.00 31.60
CA ALA A 96 -6.53 6.98 30.95
C ALA A 96 -6.71 7.31 29.46
N ALA A 97 -6.71 6.26 28.63
CA ALA A 97 -7.04 6.32 27.21
C ALA A 97 -8.43 6.98 26.97
N PRO A 98 -8.63 7.65 25.82
CA PRO A 98 -9.93 8.20 25.47
C PRO A 98 -10.96 7.07 25.34
N ALA A 99 -12.18 7.34 25.82
CA ALA A 99 -13.22 6.34 26.03
C ALA A 99 -13.81 5.83 24.70
N GLY A 100 -13.18 4.80 24.13
CA GLY A 100 -13.80 3.87 23.18
C GLY A 100 -14.73 2.87 23.89
N PRO A 101 -15.58 2.13 23.14
CA PRO A 101 -16.39 1.06 23.73
C PRO A 101 -15.49 0.02 24.42
N GLU A 102 -15.92 -0.39 25.61
CA GLU A 102 -15.18 -1.34 26.44
C GLU A 102 -15.03 -2.68 25.69
N PRO A 103 -13.82 -3.25 25.62
CA PRO A 103 -13.58 -4.48 24.89
C PRO A 103 -14.43 -5.64 25.46
N PRO A 104 -14.92 -6.56 24.63
CA PRO A 104 -15.59 -7.76 25.11
C PRO A 104 -14.65 -8.56 26.02
N ALA A 105 -15.20 -9.14 27.08
CA ALA A 105 -14.43 -9.94 28.03
C ALA A 105 -13.74 -11.11 27.32
N LEU A 106 -12.43 -11.23 27.52
CA LEU A 106 -11.61 -12.33 27.03
C LEU A 106 -11.98 -13.63 27.76
N ASP A 107 -12.43 -14.62 27.01
CA ASP A 107 -12.47 -16.01 27.45
C ASP A 107 -11.03 -16.57 27.35
N ASP A 108 -10.40 -16.84 28.51
CA ASP A 108 -9.07 -17.45 28.70
C ASP A 108 -7.80 -16.54 28.67
N PRO A 109 -7.41 -15.94 29.82
CA PRO A 109 -6.22 -15.10 29.97
C PRO A 109 -4.87 -15.83 30.12
N GLU A 110 -4.80 -17.16 29.98
CA GLU A 110 -3.59 -17.92 30.35
C GLU A 110 -2.61 -18.22 29.20
N ASN A 111 -2.85 -17.75 27.97
CA ASN A 111 -2.08 -18.20 26.80
C ASN A 111 -1.39 -17.09 25.97
N TYR A 112 -0.78 -16.09 26.61
CA TYR A 112 0.12 -15.14 25.94
C TYR A 112 1.46 -14.97 26.68
N PRO A 113 2.62 -15.25 26.03
CA PRO A 113 3.93 -14.91 26.57
C PRO A 113 4.28 -13.44 26.29
N ALA A 114 4.43 -12.64 27.36
CA ALA A 114 5.00 -11.30 27.29
C ALA A 114 6.54 -11.37 27.26
N SER A 115 7.19 -10.97 26.16
CA SER A 115 8.63 -10.68 26.14
C SER A 115 8.87 -9.19 25.98
N GLY A 116 9.07 -8.51 27.12
CA GLY A 116 9.39 -7.08 27.19
C GLY A 116 10.88 -6.77 26.95
N THR A 117 11.13 -5.62 26.35
CA THR A 117 12.43 -5.01 26.11
C THR A 117 13.01 -4.38 27.39
N GLY A 118 14.28 -4.67 27.67
CA GLY A 118 15.07 -4.04 28.73
C GLY A 118 16.08 -3.04 28.14
N ALA A 119 16.15 -1.83 28.73
CA ALA A 119 17.02 -0.72 28.31
C ALA A 119 18.52 -1.05 28.34
N VAL A 120 19.28 -0.63 27.31
CA VAL A 120 20.75 -0.68 27.30
C VAL A 120 21.38 0.69 27.03
N LYS A 121 22.33 1.04 27.90
CA LYS A 121 23.02 2.32 28.05
C LYS A 121 24.41 2.28 27.39
N GLY A 122 24.71 3.29 26.56
CA GLY A 122 26.05 3.85 26.33
C GLY A 122 26.90 3.23 25.21
N MET A 123 27.27 4.03 24.20
CA MET A 123 28.25 3.66 23.17
C MET A 123 29.33 4.76 23.02
N PRO A 124 30.63 4.41 22.85
CA PRO A 124 31.71 5.39 22.68
C PRO A 124 31.94 5.77 21.20
N LYS A 125 32.32 7.03 20.94
CA LYS A 125 32.64 7.54 19.58
C LYS A 125 34.06 7.18 19.13
N PRO A 126 34.28 6.84 17.84
CA PRO A 126 35.60 6.97 17.24
C PRO A 126 35.67 7.75 15.90
N HIS A 127 36.58 8.74 15.88
CA HIS A 127 37.57 9.08 14.84
C HIS A 127 37.14 9.43 13.38
N THR A 128 36.45 10.55 13.21
CA THR A 128 36.00 11.16 11.94
C THR A 128 37.04 11.82 11.03
N LYS A 129 38.33 11.86 11.37
CA LYS A 129 39.30 12.70 10.62
C LYS A 129 40.06 12.01 9.49
N ARG A 130 40.08 10.67 9.43
CA ARG A 130 40.80 9.93 8.36
C ARG A 130 39.90 9.54 7.19
N LEU A 131 38.61 9.32 7.44
CA LEU A 131 37.65 8.95 6.38
C LEU A 131 37.30 10.14 5.46
N TRP A 132 37.32 11.37 5.99
CA TRP A 132 37.01 12.60 5.23
C TRP A 132 38.06 12.92 4.15
N LEU A 133 39.34 12.57 4.37
CA LEU A 133 40.40 12.75 3.37
C LEU A 133 40.34 11.71 2.25
N VAL A 134 39.91 10.49 2.55
CA VAL A 134 39.75 9.42 1.54
C VAL A 134 38.58 9.74 0.61
N PHE A 135 37.48 10.28 1.16
CA PHE A 135 36.34 10.75 0.38
C PHE A 135 36.74 11.81 -0.66
N TRP A 136 37.49 12.84 -0.27
CA TRP A 136 37.95 13.88 -1.21
C TRP A 136 38.95 13.38 -2.26
N LEU A 137 39.77 12.39 -1.92
CA LEU A 137 40.73 11.80 -2.85
C LEU A 137 40.04 10.98 -3.96
N LEU A 138 38.94 10.30 -3.64
CA LEU A 138 38.13 9.56 -4.61
C LEU A 138 37.37 10.48 -5.57
N VAL A 139 36.84 11.60 -5.05
CA VAL A 139 36.16 12.62 -5.88
C VAL A 139 37.14 13.26 -6.88
N ALA A 140 38.37 13.58 -6.45
CA ALA A 140 39.39 14.11 -7.34
C ALA A 140 39.81 13.10 -8.42
N LEU A 141 39.91 11.81 -8.09
CA LEU A 141 40.25 10.76 -9.04
C LEU A 141 39.16 10.56 -10.10
N ALA A 142 37.89 10.59 -9.71
CA ALA A 142 36.75 10.49 -10.63
C ALA A 142 36.70 11.65 -11.63
N LEU A 143 37.00 12.88 -11.19
CA LEU A 143 37.05 14.05 -12.08
C LEU A 143 38.20 13.96 -13.10
N VAL A 144 39.35 13.39 -12.72
CA VAL A 144 40.47 13.15 -13.66
C VAL A 144 40.11 12.10 -14.70
N ILE A 145 39.38 11.05 -14.33
CA ILE A 145 38.92 10.01 -15.26
C ILE A 145 37.89 10.58 -16.24
N GLN A 146 36.95 11.40 -15.77
CA GLN A 146 35.97 12.07 -16.63
C GLN A 146 36.63 13.01 -17.64
N LEU A 147 37.64 13.79 -17.21
CA LEU A 147 38.40 14.64 -18.11
C LEU A 147 39.25 13.85 -19.12
N ALA A 148 39.78 12.69 -18.72
CA ALA A 148 40.54 11.82 -19.61
C ALA A 148 39.66 11.21 -20.72
N VAL A 149 38.41 10.83 -20.41
CA VAL A 149 37.43 10.34 -21.40
C VAL A 149 37.05 11.45 -22.40
N LEU A 150 36.94 12.69 -21.94
CA LEU A 150 36.62 13.85 -22.79
C LEU A 150 37.78 14.21 -23.74
N VAL A 151 39.03 14.05 -23.30
CA VAL A 151 40.23 14.40 -24.09
C VAL A 151 40.64 13.28 -25.06
N LEU A 152 40.30 12.02 -24.78
CA LEU A 152 40.75 10.87 -25.57
C LEU A 152 39.73 10.33 -26.60
N GLY A 153 38.50 10.86 -26.67
CA GLY A 153 37.64 10.72 -27.86
C GLY A 153 37.43 9.30 -28.39
N LEU A 154 37.12 8.32 -27.53
CA LEU A 154 36.77 6.96 -27.94
C LEU A 154 35.33 6.65 -27.56
N GLY A 155 34.43 6.82 -28.51
CA GLY A 155 33.01 6.49 -28.37
C GLY A 155 32.23 6.65 -29.67
N GLN A 156 32.69 6.01 -30.75
CA GLN A 156 31.83 5.75 -31.91
C GLN A 156 31.71 4.25 -32.18
N ASN A 157 30.45 3.81 -32.08
CA ASN A 157 29.76 2.78 -32.87
C ASN A 157 29.86 1.30 -32.47
N TRP A 158 28.75 0.60 -32.77
CA TRP A 158 28.40 -0.83 -32.60
C TRP A 158 27.65 -1.18 -31.29
N GLY A 159 26.33 -1.47 -31.25
CA GLY A 159 25.28 -1.59 -32.27
C GLY A 159 24.06 -2.38 -31.74
N GLY A 160 22.84 -2.04 -32.20
CA GLY A 160 21.58 -2.82 -32.08
C GLY A 160 20.53 -2.23 -31.11
N GLU A 161 19.68 -1.29 -31.55
CA GLU A 161 18.26 -1.47 -31.99
C GLU A 161 17.28 -1.66 -30.80
N SER A 162 16.17 -0.92 -30.64
CA SER A 162 15.32 -0.20 -31.59
C SER A 162 14.48 0.87 -30.86
N ALA A 163 14.39 2.06 -31.47
CA ALA A 163 13.47 3.12 -31.09
C ALA A 163 12.21 3.00 -31.94
N PHE A 164 11.02 2.94 -31.32
CA PHE A 164 9.78 3.23 -32.02
C PHE A 164 9.45 4.71 -31.85
N ALA A 165 9.46 5.39 -32.98
CA ALA A 165 9.17 6.80 -33.14
C ALA A 165 7.67 7.05 -33.01
N ALA A 166 7.36 8.12 -32.27
CA ALA A 166 6.10 8.83 -32.36
C ALA A 166 5.86 9.28 -33.81
N ALA A 167 4.71 8.92 -34.37
CA ALA A 167 4.21 9.47 -35.62
C ALA A 167 2.93 10.25 -35.32
N GLU A 168 3.09 11.56 -35.09
CA GLU A 168 2.06 12.55 -35.36
C GLU A 168 1.67 12.45 -36.84
N TYR A 169 0.38 12.28 -37.11
CA TYR A 169 -0.18 12.55 -38.43
C TYR A 169 -1.25 13.64 -38.29
N ALA A 170 -0.83 14.87 -38.57
CA ALA A 170 -1.71 15.96 -38.89
C ALA A 170 -2.16 15.83 -40.36
N ALA A 171 -3.47 15.74 -40.59
CA ALA A 171 -4.04 15.96 -41.92
C ALA A 171 -5.46 16.52 -41.84
N SER A 172 -5.54 17.85 -41.96
CA SER A 172 -6.50 18.66 -42.72
C SER A 172 -8.00 18.30 -42.73
N LEU A 173 -8.78 19.24 -42.19
CA LEU A 173 -10.12 19.64 -42.61
C LEU A 173 -10.25 19.79 -44.14
N GLN A 174 -11.24 19.14 -44.76
CA GLN A 174 -12.10 19.75 -45.78
C GLN A 174 -13.52 19.17 -45.70
N VAL A 175 -14.49 20.09 -45.58
CA VAL A 175 -15.92 19.88 -45.71
C VAL A 175 -16.26 19.99 -47.20
N GLU A 176 -17.03 19.05 -47.75
CA GLU A 176 -17.93 19.38 -48.85
C GLU A 176 -19.25 18.59 -48.75
N GLU A 177 -20.31 19.37 -48.83
CA GLU A 177 -21.72 19.09 -48.68
C GLU A 177 -22.29 18.50 -49.99
N THR A 178 -23.01 17.38 -49.94
CA THR A 178 -24.21 17.14 -50.78
C THR A 178 -25.03 15.97 -50.23
N ALA A 179 -26.31 16.24 -49.96
CA ALA A 179 -27.37 15.29 -49.64
C ALA A 179 -28.30 15.10 -50.87
N PRO A 180 -29.44 14.37 -50.79
CA PRO A 180 -29.78 13.13 -50.07
C PRO A 180 -30.32 12.05 -51.05
N VAL A 181 -30.78 10.88 -50.57
CA VAL A 181 -32.10 10.26 -50.92
C VAL A 181 -32.25 8.81 -50.39
N ALA A 182 -33.33 8.65 -49.61
CA ALA A 182 -34.27 7.53 -49.44
C ALA A 182 -33.91 6.16 -48.82
N GLN A 183 -34.51 5.97 -47.64
CA GLN A 183 -35.46 4.91 -47.24
C GLN A 183 -35.00 3.43 -47.26
N SER A 184 -34.91 2.83 -46.07
CA SER A 184 -35.85 1.77 -45.62
C SER A 184 -35.57 1.32 -44.18
N GLU A 185 -36.59 1.42 -43.30
CA GLU A 185 -36.70 0.65 -42.05
C GLU A 185 -37.12 -0.80 -42.36
N PRO A 186 -36.96 -1.77 -41.42
CA PRO A 186 -38.07 -2.04 -40.50
C PRO A 186 -37.70 -2.47 -39.06
N VAL A 187 -38.41 -1.88 -38.09
CA VAL A 187 -39.19 -2.45 -36.96
C VAL A 187 -38.87 -3.87 -36.40
N VAL A 188 -38.39 -3.87 -35.14
CA VAL A 188 -38.81 -4.56 -33.88
C VAL A 188 -39.04 -6.08 -33.83
N GLU A 189 -38.35 -6.75 -32.89
CA GLU A 189 -38.99 -7.59 -31.87
C GLU A 189 -38.12 -7.73 -30.60
N GLU A 190 -38.55 -7.09 -29.51
CA GLU A 190 -38.11 -7.38 -28.14
C GLU A 190 -38.88 -8.59 -27.61
N GLY A 191 -38.16 -9.55 -27.02
CA GLY A 191 -38.72 -10.65 -26.21
C GLY A 191 -38.11 -10.62 -24.80
N PRO A 192 -38.91 -10.80 -23.74
CA PRO A 192 -38.45 -10.62 -22.37
C PRO A 192 -37.73 -11.88 -21.88
N VAL A 193 -36.56 -11.75 -21.28
CA VAL A 193 -35.99 -12.84 -20.46
C VAL A 193 -36.01 -12.41 -19.01
N GLN A 194 -36.85 -13.14 -18.26
CA GLN A 194 -37.14 -12.98 -16.86
C GLN A 194 -35.90 -13.21 -15.98
N SER A 195 -35.77 -12.32 -15.01
CA SER A 195 -34.98 -12.45 -13.81
C SER A 195 -35.41 -13.64 -12.95
N ALA A 196 -34.43 -14.40 -12.47
CA ALA A 196 -34.55 -15.23 -11.27
C ALA A 196 -33.39 -14.83 -10.34
N PRO A 197 -33.64 -14.45 -9.08
CA PRO A 197 -32.57 -14.15 -8.14
C PRO A 197 -32.04 -15.48 -7.59
N VAL A 198 -30.77 -15.76 -7.83
CA VAL A 198 -30.01 -16.71 -7.01
C VAL A 198 -29.43 -15.89 -5.86
N ASP A 199 -29.91 -16.19 -4.67
CA ASP A 199 -29.48 -15.62 -3.40
C ASP A 199 -28.08 -16.14 -3.07
N THR A 200 -27.07 -15.32 -3.35
CA THR A 200 -25.74 -15.43 -2.75
C THR A 200 -25.41 -14.06 -2.20
N GLY A 201 -25.23 -13.97 -0.88
CA GLY A 201 -24.97 -12.71 -0.17
C GLY A 201 -23.74 -12.00 -0.72
N THR A 202 -23.99 -11.00 -1.56
CA THR A 202 -22.98 -10.06 -2.05
C THR A 202 -23.12 -8.79 -1.22
N ALA A 203 -22.03 -8.39 -0.56
CA ALA A 203 -21.91 -7.03 -0.02
C ALA A 203 -22.28 -6.03 -1.13
N ASP A 204 -23.10 -5.03 -0.78
CA ASP A 204 -23.67 -4.04 -1.68
C ASP A 204 -22.56 -3.13 -2.27
N LEU A 205 -21.91 -3.61 -3.33
CA LEU A 205 -20.87 -2.93 -4.10
C LEU A 205 -21.50 -2.25 -5.33
N GLY A 206 -22.50 -1.38 -5.13
CA GLY A 206 -23.08 -0.57 -6.20
C GLY A 206 -23.65 -1.36 -7.39
N GLN A 207 -24.03 -0.65 -8.46
CA GLN A 207 -24.58 -1.28 -9.66
C GLN A 207 -23.46 -1.89 -10.50
N VAL A 208 -23.57 -3.18 -10.82
CA VAL A 208 -22.62 -3.88 -11.70
C VAL A 208 -22.72 -3.31 -13.12
N SER A 209 -21.67 -2.62 -13.56
CA SER A 209 -21.59 -1.97 -14.88
C SER A 209 -21.07 -2.93 -15.96
N TYR A 210 -20.21 -3.88 -15.59
CA TYR A 210 -19.65 -4.88 -16.51
C TYR A 210 -19.23 -6.15 -15.77
N SER A 211 -19.38 -7.30 -16.41
CA SER A 211 -18.92 -8.59 -15.89
C SER A 211 -18.53 -9.51 -17.04
N THR A 212 -17.37 -10.13 -16.96
CA THR A 212 -16.93 -11.15 -17.93
C THR A 212 -16.18 -12.28 -17.24
N ALA A 213 -16.31 -13.50 -17.76
CA ALA A 213 -15.44 -14.60 -17.39
C ALA A 213 -14.11 -14.47 -18.13
N LEU A 214 -13.00 -14.83 -17.49
CA LEU A 214 -11.67 -14.87 -18.08
C LEU A 214 -11.36 -16.28 -18.56
N GLN A 215 -10.91 -16.42 -19.80
CA GLN A 215 -10.41 -17.72 -20.29
C GLN A 215 -8.92 -17.83 -19.95
N THR A 216 -8.61 -18.42 -18.79
CA THR A 216 -7.22 -18.69 -18.41
C THR A 216 -6.66 -19.79 -19.31
N HIS A 217 -6.02 -19.41 -20.41
CA HIS A 217 -5.42 -20.35 -21.37
C HIS A 217 -4.12 -21.01 -20.86
N GLY A 218 -3.80 -20.84 -19.58
CA GLY A 218 -2.53 -21.19 -18.95
C GLY A 218 -1.57 -20.00 -18.89
N ARG A 219 -0.34 -20.28 -18.49
CA ARG A 219 0.86 -19.42 -18.41
C ARG A 219 0.97 -18.29 -19.46
N ASN A 220 0.38 -17.14 -19.15
CA ASN A 220 0.38 -15.91 -19.95
C ASN A 220 0.40 -14.66 -19.03
N THR A 221 0.32 -13.47 -19.62
CA THR A 221 0.35 -12.19 -18.89
C THR A 221 -1.05 -11.57 -18.77
N LEU A 222 -1.45 -11.13 -17.58
CA LEU A 222 -2.62 -10.27 -17.36
C LEU A 222 -2.17 -8.82 -17.24
N ASN A 223 -2.67 -7.95 -18.12
CA ASN A 223 -2.44 -6.51 -18.05
C ASN A 223 -3.73 -5.80 -17.67
N VAL A 224 -3.73 -5.11 -16.53
CA VAL A 224 -4.84 -4.32 -16.00
C VAL A 224 -4.43 -2.86 -16.04
N GLN A 225 -5.12 -2.05 -16.83
CA GLN A 225 -4.87 -0.63 -16.96
C GLN A 225 -6.10 0.15 -16.53
N MET A 226 -5.93 1.04 -15.55
CA MET A 226 -6.98 1.90 -15.05
C MET A 226 -6.56 3.37 -15.13
N TYR A 227 -7.51 4.23 -15.48
CA TYR A 227 -7.31 5.67 -15.36
C TYR A 227 -7.58 6.15 -13.93
N CYS A 228 -8.76 5.89 -13.37
CA CYS A 228 -9.13 6.23 -11.99
C CYS A 228 -9.94 5.09 -11.37
N GLY A 229 -9.96 5.01 -10.04
CA GLY A 229 -10.73 4.02 -9.28
C GLY A 229 -9.90 2.86 -8.72
N ASN A 230 -10.56 2.01 -7.95
CA ASN A 230 -9.92 0.98 -7.15
C ASN A 230 -9.88 -0.37 -7.87
N VAL A 231 -8.79 -1.11 -7.71
CA VAL A 231 -8.64 -2.49 -8.19
C VAL A 231 -8.52 -3.41 -6.98
N ALA A 232 -9.33 -4.46 -6.94
CA ALA A 232 -9.23 -5.50 -5.92
C ALA A 232 -9.11 -6.89 -6.58
N PHE A 233 -8.06 -7.61 -6.21
CA PHE A 233 -7.86 -9.00 -6.58
C PHE A 233 -8.42 -9.93 -5.51
N ARG A 234 -9.05 -11.01 -5.96
CA ARG A 234 -9.59 -12.06 -5.09
C ARG A 234 -9.17 -13.42 -5.61
N THR A 235 -8.93 -14.34 -4.70
CA THR A 235 -8.64 -15.72 -5.05
C THR A 235 -9.95 -16.50 -5.13
N GLY A 236 -10.19 -17.20 -6.24
CA GLY A 236 -11.42 -17.96 -6.47
C GLY A 236 -11.26 -19.07 -7.50
N GLU A 237 -12.22 -20.00 -7.55
CA GLU A 237 -12.17 -21.14 -8.47
C GLU A 237 -12.40 -20.75 -9.94
N GLU A 238 -13.20 -19.71 -10.17
CA GLU A 238 -13.52 -19.19 -11.50
C GLU A 238 -12.83 -17.85 -11.73
N ALA A 239 -12.19 -17.72 -12.89
CA ALA A 239 -11.54 -16.48 -13.28
C ALA A 239 -12.58 -15.51 -13.88
N GLY A 240 -12.62 -14.28 -13.39
CA GLY A 240 -13.59 -13.29 -13.86
C GLY A 240 -13.26 -11.87 -13.45
N ILE A 241 -13.78 -10.92 -14.22
CA ILE A 241 -13.69 -9.49 -13.94
C ILE A 241 -15.09 -8.95 -13.73
N GLN A 242 -15.27 -8.20 -12.66
CA GLN A 242 -16.46 -7.43 -12.36
C GLN A 242 -16.08 -5.96 -12.20
N VAL A 243 -16.85 -5.07 -12.83
CA VAL A 243 -16.64 -3.63 -12.77
C VAL A 243 -17.92 -2.98 -12.30
N ASN A 244 -17.82 -2.16 -11.26
CA ASN A 244 -18.92 -1.45 -10.63
C ASN A 244 -18.66 0.06 -10.69
N ASN A 245 -19.74 0.85 -10.67
CA ASN A 245 -19.69 2.32 -10.56
C ASN A 245 -18.85 3.02 -11.65
N VAL A 246 -18.94 2.56 -12.90
CA VAL A 246 -18.32 3.25 -14.05
C VAL A 246 -19.37 4.07 -14.80
N GLU A 247 -19.01 5.27 -15.26
CA GLU A 247 -19.90 6.26 -15.88
C GLU A 247 -20.50 5.77 -17.22
N ASP A 248 -19.67 5.12 -18.03
CA ASP A 248 -20.06 4.51 -19.31
C ASP A 248 -19.30 3.19 -19.51
N SER A 249 -20.03 2.09 -19.72
CA SER A 249 -19.44 0.78 -19.99
C SER A 249 -18.59 0.75 -21.27
N ARG A 250 -18.72 1.73 -22.17
CA ARG A 250 -17.85 1.89 -23.34
C ARG A 250 -16.40 2.23 -23.00
N LEU A 251 -16.13 2.71 -21.79
CA LEU A 251 -14.79 2.99 -21.28
C LEU A 251 -14.05 1.71 -20.86
N ILE A 252 -14.74 0.56 -20.92
CA ILE A 252 -14.20 -0.73 -20.53
C ILE A 252 -13.88 -1.53 -21.80
N HIS A 253 -12.61 -1.92 -21.93
CA HIS A 253 -12.13 -2.72 -23.04
C HIS A 253 -11.43 -3.96 -22.50
N PHE A 254 -11.78 -5.12 -23.05
CA PHE A 254 -11.12 -6.37 -22.74
C PHE A 254 -10.70 -7.05 -24.04
N THR A 255 -9.43 -7.40 -24.14
CA THR A 255 -8.83 -8.04 -25.31
C THR A 255 -8.08 -9.29 -24.89
N GLU A 256 -8.47 -10.44 -25.44
CA GLU A 256 -7.78 -11.71 -25.31
C GLU A 256 -7.07 -12.01 -26.64
N ASP A 257 -5.74 -11.99 -26.65
CA ASP A 257 -4.95 -12.31 -27.85
C ASP A 257 -4.25 -13.68 -27.78
N GLY A 258 -4.42 -14.39 -26.65
CA GLY A 258 -3.83 -15.70 -26.37
C GLY A 258 -2.38 -15.66 -25.87
N ARG A 259 -1.74 -14.48 -25.81
CA ARG A 259 -0.41 -14.26 -25.21
C ARG A 259 -0.48 -13.32 -24.02
N ALA A 260 -1.36 -12.34 -24.05
CA ALA A 260 -1.66 -11.45 -22.96
C ALA A 260 -3.14 -11.07 -22.97
N ASP A 261 -3.76 -11.14 -21.81
CA ASP A 261 -5.12 -10.67 -21.63
C ASP A 261 -5.03 -9.23 -21.11
N THR A 262 -5.61 -8.29 -21.85
CA THR A 262 -5.52 -6.87 -21.53
C THR A 262 -6.90 -6.33 -21.19
N PHE A 263 -7.04 -5.89 -19.94
CA PHE A 263 -8.20 -5.17 -19.44
C PHE A 263 -7.85 -3.69 -19.29
N VAL A 264 -8.67 -2.82 -19.87
CA VAL A 264 -8.53 -1.37 -19.80
C VAL A 264 -9.84 -0.77 -19.28
N CYS A 265 -9.76 0.09 -18.28
CA CYS A 265 -10.86 0.91 -17.78
C CYS A 265 -10.45 2.39 -17.81
N GLU A 266 -11.05 3.15 -18.72
CA GLU A 266 -10.78 4.59 -18.90
C GLU A 266 -11.72 5.48 -18.05
N SER A 267 -12.34 4.92 -17.00
CA SER A 267 -13.21 5.65 -16.08
C SER A 267 -12.45 6.77 -15.37
N SER A 268 -13.10 7.92 -15.21
CA SER A 268 -12.60 9.06 -14.45
C SER A 268 -13.18 9.14 -13.04
N ASP A 269 -14.14 8.27 -12.72
CA ASP A 269 -14.82 8.22 -11.45
C ASP A 269 -13.91 7.60 -10.37
N PRO A 270 -13.61 8.30 -9.27
CA PRO A 270 -12.84 7.72 -8.16
C PRO A 270 -13.59 6.57 -7.46
N ASP A 271 -14.92 6.51 -7.57
CA ASP A 271 -15.74 5.45 -6.99
C ASP A 271 -15.82 4.20 -7.88
N ALA A 272 -15.23 4.25 -9.08
CA ALA A 272 -15.11 3.09 -9.96
C ALA A 272 -14.35 1.97 -9.24
N HIS A 273 -14.88 0.76 -9.29
CA HIS A 273 -14.31 -0.37 -8.58
C HIS A 273 -14.26 -1.60 -9.48
N VAL A 274 -13.05 -2.13 -9.69
CA VAL A 274 -12.80 -3.32 -10.48
C VAL A 274 -12.39 -4.45 -9.55
N THR A 275 -13.18 -5.52 -9.55
CA THR A 275 -12.87 -6.77 -8.84
C THR A 275 -12.43 -7.82 -9.85
N ILE A 276 -11.22 -8.35 -9.67
CA ILE A 276 -10.66 -9.41 -10.51
C ILE A 276 -10.52 -10.66 -9.65
N THR A 277 -11.30 -11.69 -9.94
CA THR A 277 -11.21 -12.98 -9.25
C THR A 277 -10.36 -13.92 -10.09
N LEU A 278 -9.33 -14.51 -9.50
CA LEU A 278 -8.38 -15.38 -10.18
C LEU A 278 -8.12 -16.67 -9.39
N PRO A 279 -8.03 -17.83 -10.06
CA PRO A 279 -7.42 -19.03 -9.50
C PRO A 279 -5.93 -18.83 -9.20
N ALA A 280 -5.39 -19.63 -8.29
CA ALA A 280 -3.95 -19.65 -8.03
C ALA A 280 -3.17 -20.05 -9.29
N ASN A 281 -2.13 -19.28 -9.66
CA ASN A 281 -1.35 -19.46 -10.88
C ASN A 281 -2.20 -19.41 -12.17
N ALA A 282 -3.28 -18.62 -12.18
CA ALA A 282 -4.05 -18.35 -13.40
C ALA A 282 -3.20 -17.70 -14.50
N TYR A 283 -2.27 -16.83 -14.10
CA TYR A 283 -1.33 -16.09 -14.94
C TYR A 283 0.10 -16.27 -14.41
N ASP A 284 1.10 -16.22 -15.29
CA ASP A 284 2.52 -16.19 -14.89
C ASP A 284 2.91 -14.78 -14.44
N GLU A 285 2.40 -13.77 -15.14
CA GLU A 285 2.70 -12.37 -14.90
C GLU A 285 1.41 -11.57 -14.77
N ILE A 286 1.32 -10.76 -13.72
CA ILE A 286 0.19 -9.87 -13.47
C ILE A 286 0.72 -8.45 -13.36
N ASN A 287 0.34 -7.61 -14.30
CA ASN A 287 0.69 -6.20 -14.38
C ASN A 287 -0.55 -5.36 -14.13
N VAL A 288 -0.50 -4.48 -13.14
CA VAL A 288 -1.60 -3.58 -12.75
C VAL A 288 -1.08 -2.17 -12.73
N VAL A 289 -1.71 -1.29 -13.51
CA VAL A 289 -1.30 0.11 -13.61
C VAL A 289 -2.52 1.01 -13.48
N THR A 290 -2.56 1.80 -12.42
CA THR A 290 -3.54 2.86 -12.22
C THR A 290 -2.84 4.21 -12.43
N SER A 291 -3.20 4.92 -13.51
CA SER A 291 -2.51 6.15 -13.92
C SER A 291 -2.94 7.41 -13.15
N GLY A 292 -4.15 7.40 -12.59
CA GLY A 292 -4.74 8.45 -11.78
C GLY A 292 -4.86 8.04 -10.32
N SER A 293 -5.95 8.43 -9.67
CA SER A 293 -6.17 8.09 -8.26
C SER A 293 -6.86 6.73 -8.12
N GLY A 294 -6.38 5.89 -7.21
CA GLY A 294 -6.97 4.59 -6.95
C GLY A 294 -6.11 3.68 -6.09
N ALA A 295 -6.77 2.97 -5.17
CA ALA A 295 -6.16 1.92 -4.38
C ALA A 295 -6.00 0.63 -5.19
N ILE A 296 -4.93 -0.12 -4.91
CA ILE A 296 -4.72 -1.46 -5.45
C ILE A 296 -4.67 -2.44 -4.28
N GLU A 297 -5.64 -3.35 -4.21
CA GLU A 297 -5.69 -4.45 -3.26
C GLU A 297 -5.34 -5.75 -3.99
N LEU A 298 -4.17 -6.34 -3.69
CA LEU A 298 -3.73 -7.58 -4.33
C LEU A 298 -4.35 -8.83 -3.67
N GLY A 299 -4.82 -8.75 -2.43
CA GLY A 299 -5.32 -9.91 -1.69
C GLY A 299 -4.28 -11.05 -1.63
N ASP A 300 -4.76 -12.30 -1.65
CA ASP A 300 -3.93 -13.51 -1.56
C ASP A 300 -3.50 -14.02 -2.96
N LEU A 301 -2.81 -13.16 -3.71
CA LEU A 301 -2.48 -13.42 -5.10
C LEU A 301 -1.28 -14.35 -5.28
N GLN A 302 -1.33 -15.17 -6.33
CA GLN A 302 -0.25 -16.10 -6.68
C GLN A 302 0.08 -16.07 -8.18
N ALA A 303 1.28 -15.61 -8.52
CA ALA A 303 1.84 -15.57 -9.88
C ALA A 303 3.38 -15.51 -9.84
N GLU A 304 4.09 -15.91 -10.91
CA GLU A 304 5.56 -15.84 -10.94
C GLU A 304 6.07 -14.39 -10.83
N THR A 305 5.40 -13.45 -11.50
CA THR A 305 5.69 -12.01 -11.44
C THR A 305 4.42 -11.22 -11.14
N ILE A 306 4.50 -10.33 -10.15
CA ILE A 306 3.44 -9.39 -9.81
C ILE A 306 4.02 -7.97 -9.83
N ASN A 307 3.42 -7.12 -10.63
CA ASN A 307 3.79 -5.72 -10.77
C ASN A 307 2.55 -4.86 -10.58
N ALA A 308 2.54 -4.02 -9.55
CA ALA A 308 1.44 -3.11 -9.26
C ALA A 308 1.96 -1.68 -9.13
N VAL A 309 1.43 -0.79 -9.95
CA VAL A 309 1.83 0.61 -10.01
C VAL A 309 0.59 1.49 -9.89
N THR A 310 0.58 2.41 -8.95
CA THR A 310 -0.44 3.46 -8.85
C THR A 310 0.21 4.84 -8.78
N ALA A 311 -0.39 5.84 -9.44
CA ALA A 311 0.10 7.21 -9.33
C ALA A 311 -0.27 7.83 -7.98
N ASP A 312 -1.47 7.55 -7.47
CA ASP A 312 -2.02 8.19 -6.28
C ASP A 312 -3.01 7.27 -5.58
N GLY A 313 -2.55 6.56 -4.57
CA GLY A 313 -3.35 5.62 -3.78
C GLY A 313 -2.50 4.59 -3.06
N PRO A 314 -3.07 3.93 -2.05
CA PRO A 314 -2.37 2.87 -1.34
C PRO A 314 -2.29 1.59 -2.19
N ILE A 315 -1.23 0.82 -1.98
CA ILE A 315 -1.14 -0.57 -2.44
C ILE A 315 -1.14 -1.44 -1.21
N GLN A 316 -2.09 -2.37 -1.15
CA GLN A 316 -2.23 -3.31 -0.05
C GLN A 316 -2.29 -4.73 -0.59
N SER A 317 -1.87 -5.68 0.23
CA SER A 317 -1.89 -7.08 -0.15
C SER A 317 -2.05 -7.96 1.06
N GLY A 318 -2.68 -9.12 0.85
CA GLY A 318 -2.69 -10.21 1.80
C GLY A 318 -1.45 -11.07 1.60
N TRP A 319 -1.66 -12.37 1.45
CA TRP A 319 -0.58 -13.33 1.28
C TRP A 319 -0.19 -13.48 -0.18
N VAL A 320 0.85 -12.76 -0.56
CA VAL A 320 1.38 -12.76 -1.92
C VAL A 320 2.41 -13.86 -2.10
N ARG A 321 2.19 -14.69 -3.12
CA ARG A 321 3.11 -15.74 -3.55
C ARG A 321 3.68 -15.36 -4.91
N ALA A 322 4.93 -14.87 -4.91
CA ALA A 322 5.58 -14.38 -6.12
C ALA A 322 7.05 -14.74 -6.19
N GLY A 323 7.59 -14.84 -7.40
CA GLY A 323 9.04 -14.89 -7.62
C GLY A 323 9.64 -13.48 -7.71
N THR A 324 8.96 -12.60 -8.44
CA THR A 324 9.27 -11.18 -8.52
C THR A 324 8.06 -10.35 -8.13
N LEU A 325 8.23 -9.46 -7.15
CA LEU A 325 7.20 -8.55 -6.66
C LEU A 325 7.68 -7.10 -6.79
N ILE A 326 6.96 -6.30 -7.56
CA ILE A 326 7.25 -4.88 -7.78
C ILE A 326 6.01 -4.07 -7.45
N LEU A 327 6.06 -3.33 -6.34
CA LEU A 327 4.98 -2.45 -5.89
C LEU A 327 5.48 -1.01 -5.91
N GLN A 328 4.77 -0.12 -6.60
CA GLN A 328 5.13 1.29 -6.70
C GLN A 328 3.90 2.20 -6.56
N THR A 329 3.98 3.15 -5.64
CA THR A 329 3.01 4.24 -5.52
C THR A 329 3.77 5.57 -5.44
N ASN A 330 3.39 6.59 -6.22
CA ASN A 330 4.06 7.89 -6.08
C ASN A 330 3.58 8.60 -4.81
N ARG A 331 2.25 8.62 -4.61
CA ARG A 331 1.56 9.19 -3.46
C ARG A 331 0.67 8.13 -2.83
N GLY A 332 1.10 7.58 -1.72
CA GLY A 332 0.36 6.52 -1.03
C GLY A 332 1.29 5.59 -0.29
N ASN A 333 0.71 4.66 0.44
CA ASN A 333 1.43 3.72 1.28
C ASN A 333 1.49 2.35 0.63
N ILE A 334 2.52 1.57 0.95
CA ILE A 334 2.59 0.17 0.56
C ILE A 334 2.52 -0.69 1.82
N TRP A 335 1.53 -1.58 1.85
CA TRP A 335 1.43 -2.61 2.88
C TRP A 335 1.40 -4.00 2.28
N LEU A 336 2.38 -4.80 2.65
CA LEU A 336 2.52 -6.19 2.30
C LEU A 336 2.32 -7.06 3.55
N GLU A 337 1.14 -7.68 3.69
CA GLU A 337 0.85 -8.54 4.84
C GLU A 337 1.83 -9.71 4.90
N LYS A 338 2.10 -10.38 3.77
CA LYS A 338 3.14 -11.40 3.68
C LYS A 338 3.56 -11.66 2.24
N ALA A 339 4.88 -11.69 1.98
CA ALA A 339 5.43 -12.21 0.73
C ALA A 339 6.22 -13.50 0.97
N THR A 340 5.87 -14.55 0.22
CA THR A 340 6.45 -15.89 0.37
C THR A 340 6.69 -16.57 -0.98
N ASP A 341 7.45 -17.66 -0.95
CA ASP A 341 7.62 -18.57 -2.08
C ASP A 341 6.27 -19.05 -2.64
N GLY A 342 6.21 -19.23 -3.96
CA GLY A 342 5.05 -19.79 -4.64
C GLY A 342 5.23 -21.27 -4.99
N THR A 343 4.17 -21.85 -5.58
CA THR A 343 4.23 -23.24 -6.02
C THR A 343 5.07 -23.37 -7.30
N GLY A 344 6.35 -23.70 -7.14
CA GLY A 344 7.27 -23.95 -8.26
C GLY A 344 8.21 -22.80 -8.61
N TYR A 345 8.17 -21.71 -7.83
CA TYR A 345 9.11 -20.58 -7.91
C TYR A 345 9.37 -20.04 -6.50
N GLN A 346 10.55 -19.49 -6.29
CA GLN A 346 10.94 -18.90 -5.00
C GLN A 346 10.90 -17.39 -5.10
N LEU A 347 10.60 -16.73 -3.99
CA LEU A 347 10.68 -15.29 -3.87
C LEU A 347 12.14 -14.87 -4.01
N GLU A 348 12.46 -14.13 -5.06
CA GLU A 348 13.84 -13.71 -5.37
C GLU A 348 13.99 -12.19 -5.34
N ASN A 349 13.03 -11.46 -5.90
CA ASN A 349 13.14 -10.01 -6.11
C ASN A 349 11.92 -9.29 -5.54
N VAL A 350 12.15 -8.39 -4.58
CA VAL A 350 11.10 -7.54 -4.01
C VAL A 350 11.49 -6.07 -4.14
N LYS A 351 10.60 -5.27 -4.75
CA LYS A 351 10.75 -3.82 -4.88
C LYS A 351 9.52 -3.11 -4.34
N LEU A 352 9.71 -2.27 -3.34
CA LEU A 352 8.63 -1.51 -2.68
C LEU A 352 8.98 -0.02 -2.74
N LEU A 353 8.30 0.73 -3.60
CA LEU A 353 8.62 2.12 -3.90
C LEU A 353 7.45 3.05 -3.55
N ALA A 354 7.54 3.73 -2.41
CA ALA A 354 6.56 4.71 -1.91
C ALA A 354 7.24 6.05 -1.54
N PRO A 355 7.86 6.78 -2.49
CA PRO A 355 8.66 7.98 -2.21
C PRO A 355 7.98 9.10 -1.40
N GLU A 356 6.64 9.19 -1.40
CA GLU A 356 5.88 10.17 -0.60
C GLU A 356 5.04 9.53 0.52
N GLY A 357 5.16 8.23 0.77
CA GLY A 357 4.42 7.50 1.81
C GLY A 357 5.32 6.62 2.68
N TYR A 358 4.70 5.66 3.38
CA TYR A 358 5.41 4.65 4.17
C TYR A 358 5.36 3.27 3.49
N VAL A 359 6.24 2.38 3.94
CA VAL A 359 6.27 0.97 3.54
C VAL A 359 6.22 0.08 4.78
N SER A 360 5.31 -0.89 4.82
CA SER A 360 5.27 -1.98 5.78
C SER A 360 5.25 -3.31 5.06
N ALA A 361 6.12 -4.26 5.43
CA ALA A 361 6.17 -5.56 4.78
C ALA A 361 6.64 -6.68 5.71
N ASP A 362 5.96 -7.83 5.64
CA ASP A 362 6.46 -9.10 6.16
C ASP A 362 7.03 -9.96 5.02
N LEU A 363 8.27 -10.40 5.19
CA LEU A 363 9.02 -11.15 4.19
C LEU A 363 9.39 -12.53 4.72
N ASP A 364 9.13 -13.54 3.89
CA ASP A 364 9.54 -14.91 4.17
C ASP A 364 11.06 -15.02 4.31
N GLY A 365 11.48 -15.84 5.27
CA GLY A 365 12.85 -16.19 5.54
C GLY A 365 13.68 -15.11 6.26
N PRO A 366 14.78 -15.53 6.90
CA PRO A 366 15.55 -14.68 7.79
C PRO A 366 16.26 -13.57 7.02
N ILE A 367 16.55 -12.46 7.70
CA ILE A 367 17.24 -11.30 7.11
C ILE A 367 18.58 -11.66 6.44
N SER A 368 19.24 -12.76 6.85
CA SER A 368 20.48 -13.25 6.22
C SER A 368 20.29 -13.70 4.76
N CYS A 369 19.06 -14.01 4.37
CA CYS A 369 18.68 -14.34 3.00
C CYS A 369 18.44 -13.10 2.14
N TRP A 370 18.49 -11.88 2.69
CA TRP A 370 18.10 -10.66 1.98
C TRP A 370 19.25 -9.67 1.78
N THR A 371 19.44 -9.24 0.53
CA THR A 371 20.27 -8.09 0.17
C THR A 371 19.40 -6.86 0.10
N THR A 372 19.36 -6.10 1.19
CA THR A 372 18.47 -4.96 1.35
C THR A 372 19.12 -3.63 0.93
N ARG A 373 18.43 -2.87 0.07
CA ARG A 373 18.76 -1.50 -0.32
C ARG A 373 17.62 -0.58 0.10
N ILE A 374 17.88 0.35 1.02
CA ILE A 374 16.87 1.27 1.56
C ILE A 374 17.24 2.72 1.25
N THR A 375 16.27 3.47 0.71
CA THR A 375 16.33 4.92 0.55
C THR A 375 15.47 5.54 1.66
N ASN A 376 16.10 6.24 2.62
CA ASN A 376 15.57 6.72 3.91
C ASN A 376 15.87 5.79 5.11
N ALA A 377 17.13 5.76 5.56
CA ALA A 377 17.59 4.91 6.66
C ALA A 377 17.19 5.42 8.06
N GLU A 378 16.69 6.66 8.20
CA GLU A 378 16.33 7.24 9.52
C GLU A 378 14.96 6.75 10.01
N GLY A 379 14.02 6.46 9.08
CA GLY A 379 12.69 5.90 9.37
C GLY A 379 12.61 4.38 9.30
N TYR A 380 13.75 3.68 9.19
CA TYR A 380 13.80 2.22 9.04
C TYR A 380 13.78 1.50 10.38
N SER A 381 12.69 0.78 10.66
CA SER A 381 12.59 -0.25 11.70
C SER A 381 12.67 -1.65 11.09
N LYS A 382 13.20 -2.58 11.88
CA LYS A 382 13.22 -3.99 11.52
C LYS A 382 12.97 -4.87 12.73
N THR A 383 12.19 -5.91 12.51
CA THR A 383 11.96 -6.98 13.48
C THR A 383 12.49 -8.28 12.89
N THR A 384 13.27 -9.03 13.67
CA THR A 384 13.95 -10.24 13.19
C THR A 384 13.86 -11.32 14.25
N GLU A 385 13.48 -12.54 13.86
CA GLU A 385 13.78 -13.74 14.63
C GLU A 385 15.10 -14.35 14.16
N ALA A 386 16.02 -14.57 15.11
CA ALA A 386 17.41 -14.89 14.80
C ALA A 386 17.60 -16.38 14.52
N THR A 387 17.84 -16.73 13.26
CA THR A 387 18.41 -18.03 12.90
C THR A 387 19.44 -17.89 11.78
N ASP A 388 20.65 -18.38 12.02
CA ASP A 388 21.75 -18.37 11.04
C ASP A 388 21.46 -19.44 9.98
N HIS A 389 21.03 -19.03 8.79
CA HIS A 389 20.62 -19.92 7.71
C HIS A 389 21.40 -19.65 6.44
N SER A 390 21.99 -20.71 5.86
CA SER A 390 22.57 -20.70 4.52
C SER A 390 21.46 -20.86 3.48
N GLY A 391 20.74 -19.79 3.18
CA GLY A 391 19.70 -19.76 2.16
C GLY A 391 20.17 -19.15 0.82
N ILE A 392 19.27 -19.15 -0.15
CA ILE A 392 19.44 -18.41 -1.41
C ILE A 392 19.36 -16.91 -1.08
N LEU A 393 20.23 -16.12 -1.73
CA LEU A 393 20.27 -14.67 -1.55
C LEU A 393 19.17 -14.02 -2.42
N ARG A 394 18.23 -13.35 -1.77
CA ARG A 394 17.12 -12.58 -2.33
C ARG A 394 17.49 -11.09 -2.37
N ASP A 395 16.94 -10.33 -3.32
CA ASP A 395 17.12 -8.88 -3.43
C ASP A 395 15.88 -8.13 -2.91
N LEU A 396 16.10 -7.16 -2.01
CA LEU A 396 15.06 -6.27 -1.51
C LEU A 396 15.46 -4.81 -1.77
N GLU A 397 14.62 -4.08 -2.50
CA GLU A 397 14.75 -2.64 -2.71
C GLU A 397 13.54 -1.93 -2.11
N VAL A 398 13.78 -1.02 -1.16
CA VAL A 398 12.72 -0.25 -0.51
C VAL A 398 13.04 1.24 -0.57
N GLN A 399 12.04 2.03 -0.96
CA GLN A 399 12.10 3.48 -0.93
C GLN A 399 10.82 3.99 -0.27
N ALA A 400 10.95 4.82 0.77
CA ALA A 400 9.81 5.46 1.40
C ALA A 400 10.09 6.94 1.71
N GLY A 401 9.06 7.78 1.66
CA GLY A 401 9.12 9.17 2.07
C GLY A 401 9.18 9.36 3.59
N SER A 402 8.62 8.41 4.35
CA SER A 402 8.53 8.44 5.80
C SER A 402 9.12 7.19 6.47
N THR A 403 8.27 6.31 7.01
CA THR A 403 8.64 5.13 7.79
C THR A 403 8.79 3.90 6.89
N ILE A 404 9.74 3.04 7.23
CA ILE A 404 9.91 1.72 6.61
C ILE A 404 9.93 0.71 7.74
N ASP A 405 8.93 -0.16 7.80
CA ASP A 405 8.90 -1.28 8.73
C ASP A 405 8.97 -2.60 7.98
N ILE A 406 10.03 -3.38 8.21
CA ILE A 406 10.22 -4.68 7.55
C ILE A 406 10.38 -5.76 8.61
N GLN A 407 9.48 -6.72 8.58
CA GLN A 407 9.57 -7.96 9.35
C GLN A 407 10.17 -9.07 8.49
N TYR A 408 11.03 -9.87 9.11
CA TYR A 408 11.62 -11.06 8.50
C TYR A 408 11.27 -12.27 9.36
N ASP A 409 10.65 -13.27 8.74
CA ASP A 409 10.34 -14.54 9.38
C ASP A 409 11.60 -15.39 9.67
N ALA A 410 11.47 -16.33 10.61
CA ALA A 410 12.54 -17.21 11.08
C ALA A 410 12.89 -18.37 10.13
#